data_AF-A0A7C7C3T7-F1
#
_entry.id   AF-A0A7C7C3T7-F1
#
_cell.length_a   1.000
_cell.length_b   1.000
_cell.length_c   1.000
_cell.angle_alpha   90.00
_cell.angle_beta   90.00
_cell.angle_gamma   90.00
#
_symmetry.space_group_name_H-M   'P 1'
#
loop_
_entity.id
_entity.type
_entity.pdbx_description
1 polymer ?
#
loop_
_entity_poly.entity_id
_entity_poly.type
_entity_poly.pdbx_seq_one_letter_code
_entity_poly.pdbx_strand_id
1 'polypeptide(L)'
;MLLRLCILLLLIFWMGDGLAGQVQEIELADGSVISGEILSLNGGTYTLRSGSLGTITIPQSNVRTIRPRSATNARTQSRSPSHNPVSGQIQDMQHMMTGDADIMSMILSLQDDPDLQRILEDPALMDAVRSGDIKTLEANPQFRRLLSNPTIRDITGKVK
;
A
#
# COMPACT_ATOMS: atom_id res chain seq x y z
N MET A 1 22.77 -45.28 -28.71
CA MET A 1 22.67 -43.88 -29.16
C MET A 1 21.78 -43.00 -28.25
N LEU A 2 21.45 -43.44 -27.02
CA LEU A 2 20.69 -42.65 -26.01
C LEU A 2 21.58 -42.03 -24.90
N LEU A 3 22.87 -42.35 -24.83
CA LEU A 3 23.78 -41.87 -23.76
C LEU A 3 24.46 -40.53 -24.09
N ARG A 4 24.35 -40.03 -25.34
CA ARG A 4 24.92 -38.75 -25.77
C ARG A 4 23.94 -37.57 -25.67
N LEU A 5 22.67 -37.82 -25.32
CA LEU A 5 21.64 -36.77 -25.18
C LEU A 5 21.49 -36.26 -23.74
N CYS A 6 22.00 -36.97 -22.73
CA CYS A 6 21.94 -36.55 -21.32
C CYS A 6 23.07 -35.60 -20.90
N ILE A 7 24.18 -35.57 -21.64
CA ILE A 7 25.35 -34.72 -21.28
C ILE A 7 25.16 -33.27 -21.77
N LEU A 8 24.31 -33.04 -22.77
CA LEU A 8 24.02 -31.67 -23.26
C LEU A 8 22.89 -30.97 -22.49
N LEU A 9 22.11 -31.72 -21.71
CA LEU A 9 21.12 -31.18 -20.77
C LEU A 9 21.73 -30.87 -19.39
N LEU A 10 23.03 -31.16 -19.23
CA LEU A 10 23.88 -30.84 -18.08
C LEU A 10 24.70 -29.55 -18.29
N LEU A 11 24.32 -28.72 -19.28
CA LEU A 11 24.49 -27.25 -19.25
C LEU A 11 23.36 -26.63 -18.42
N ILE A 12 23.14 -27.24 -17.26
CA ILE A 12 22.34 -26.77 -16.14
C ILE A 12 22.96 -25.43 -15.74
N PHE A 13 22.25 -24.35 -15.98
CA PHE A 13 21.73 -23.59 -14.84
C PHE A 13 22.76 -23.04 -13.85
N TRP A 14 23.96 -22.67 -14.29
CA TRP A 14 24.93 -21.92 -13.48
C TRP A 14 24.97 -20.45 -13.90
N MET A 15 23.82 -19.80 -13.81
CA MET A 15 23.79 -18.35 -13.58
C MET A 15 22.48 -18.03 -12.86
N GLY A 16 22.32 -18.64 -11.68
CA GLY A 16 21.38 -18.14 -10.68
C GLY A 16 22.11 -17.03 -9.94
N ASP A 17 21.69 -15.79 -10.20
CA ASP A 17 22.10 -14.59 -9.50
C ASP A 17 22.31 -14.85 -8.00
N GLY A 18 23.49 -14.47 -7.51
CA GLY A 18 23.65 -14.18 -6.10
C GLY A 18 22.73 -13.00 -5.76
N LEU A 19 21.47 -13.29 -5.46
CA LEU A 19 20.61 -12.43 -4.68
C LEU A 19 21.32 -12.28 -3.34
N ALA A 20 22.15 -11.25 -3.23
CA ALA A 20 22.70 -10.80 -1.96
C ALA A 20 21.52 -10.72 -1.00
N GLY A 21 21.48 -11.61 -0.01
CA GLY A 21 20.33 -11.74 0.85
C GLY A 21 20.10 -10.38 1.49
N GLN A 22 18.93 -9.85 1.21
CA GLN A 22 18.59 -8.49 1.59
C GLN A 22 18.73 -8.40 3.12
N VAL A 23 19.47 -7.42 3.62
CA VAL A 23 19.59 -7.21 5.06
C VAL A 23 18.19 -6.91 5.60
N GLN A 24 17.73 -7.71 6.55
CA GLN A 24 16.43 -7.57 7.18
C GLN A 24 16.59 -7.14 8.63
N GLU A 25 15.58 -6.48 9.15
CA GLU A 25 15.47 -6.10 10.55
C GLU A 25 14.44 -7.03 11.21
N ILE A 26 14.90 -7.79 12.19
CA ILE A 26 14.13 -8.81 12.91
C ILE A 26 13.87 -8.27 14.31
N GLU A 27 12.59 -8.04 14.63
CA GLU A 27 12.13 -7.72 15.97
C GLU A 27 11.81 -9.02 16.72
N LEU A 28 12.39 -9.16 17.90
CA LEU A 28 12.23 -10.30 18.79
C LEU A 28 11.08 -10.10 19.77
N ALA A 29 10.61 -11.19 20.38
CA ALA A 29 9.49 -11.18 21.34
C ALA A 29 9.78 -10.39 22.62
N ASP A 30 11.05 -10.18 22.96
CA ASP A 30 11.51 -9.32 24.06
C ASP A 30 11.58 -7.84 23.68
N GLY A 31 11.28 -7.49 22.42
CA GLY A 31 11.41 -6.14 21.87
C GLY A 31 12.81 -5.80 21.34
N SER A 32 13.77 -6.71 21.43
CA SER A 32 15.11 -6.54 20.86
C SER A 32 15.05 -6.53 19.34
N VAL A 33 15.89 -5.72 18.69
CA VAL A 33 15.91 -5.60 17.23
C VAL A 33 17.28 -5.96 16.67
N ILE A 34 17.30 -6.90 15.73
CA ILE A 34 18.52 -7.43 15.12
C ILE A 34 18.48 -7.20 13.62
N SER A 35 19.55 -6.62 13.07
CA SER A 35 19.71 -6.46 11.63
C SER A 35 20.67 -7.50 11.08
N GLY A 36 20.24 -8.25 10.05
CA GLY A 36 21.07 -9.26 9.41
C GLY A 36 20.41 -9.88 8.18
N GLU A 37 21.23 -10.56 7.39
CA GLU A 37 20.80 -11.37 6.25
C GLU A 37 20.28 -12.72 6.75
N ILE A 38 19.11 -13.16 6.33
CA ILE A 38 18.62 -14.51 6.64
C ILE A 38 19.32 -15.50 5.69
N LEU A 39 20.18 -16.35 6.24
CA LEU A 39 20.92 -17.37 5.50
C LEU A 39 20.07 -18.62 5.26
N SER A 40 19.27 -19.03 6.23
CA SER A 40 18.40 -20.20 6.11
C SER A 40 17.30 -20.22 7.18
N LEU A 41 16.23 -20.97 6.90
CA LEU A 41 15.19 -21.37 7.86
C LEU A 41 15.18 -22.89 7.91
N ASN A 42 15.62 -23.49 9.01
CA ASN A 42 15.62 -24.94 9.19
C ASN A 42 15.07 -25.32 10.56
N GLY A 43 14.14 -26.29 10.59
CA GLY A 43 13.54 -26.78 11.83
C GLY A 43 12.85 -25.69 12.68
N GLY A 44 12.31 -24.65 12.03
CA GLY A 44 11.68 -23.52 12.74
C GLY A 44 12.68 -22.55 13.39
N THR A 45 13.96 -22.59 12.99
CA THR A 45 14.99 -21.65 13.43
C THR A 45 15.57 -20.88 12.24
N TYR A 46 15.65 -19.55 12.39
CA TYR A 46 16.30 -18.65 11.44
C TYR A 46 17.78 -18.59 11.73
N THR A 47 18.62 -18.97 10.77
CA THR A 47 20.04 -18.66 10.80
C THR A 47 20.24 -17.35 10.06
N LEU A 48 20.66 -16.31 10.78
CA LEU A 48 20.93 -15.00 10.22
C LEU A 48 22.39 -14.61 10.39
N ARG A 49 22.90 -13.81 9.46
CA ARG A 49 24.22 -13.19 9.52
C ARG A 49 24.07 -11.70 9.72
N SER A 50 24.41 -11.25 10.93
CA SER A 50 24.49 -9.83 11.26
C SER A 50 25.91 -9.33 11.03
N GLY A 51 26.05 -8.13 10.45
CA GLY A 51 27.35 -7.52 10.24
C GLY A 51 28.08 -7.16 11.54
N SER A 52 27.34 -6.91 12.62
CA SER A 52 27.90 -6.54 13.93
C SER A 52 28.02 -7.71 14.90
N LEU A 53 27.15 -8.71 14.77
CA LEU A 53 27.05 -9.82 15.73
C LEU A 53 27.49 -11.18 15.16
N GLY A 54 27.85 -11.25 13.87
CA GLY A 54 28.20 -12.51 13.21
C GLY A 54 26.97 -13.37 12.90
N THR A 55 27.15 -14.69 12.89
CA THR A 55 26.06 -15.64 12.59
C THR A 55 25.30 -15.99 13.87
N ILE A 56 23.99 -15.75 13.87
CA ILE A 56 23.08 -15.99 15.00
C ILE A 56 21.98 -16.94 14.55
N THR A 57 21.59 -17.86 15.43
CA THR A 57 20.43 -18.73 15.23
C THR A 57 19.31 -18.28 16.17
N ILE A 58 18.14 -17.98 15.60
CA ILE A 58 16.98 -17.44 16.32
C ILE A 58 15.78 -18.35 16.10
N PRO A 59 15.13 -18.87 17.16
CA PRO A 59 13.88 -19.59 17.02
C PRO A 59 12.78 -18.70 16.42
N GLN A 60 12.02 -19.22 15.46
CA GLN A 60 10.88 -18.50 14.88
C GLN A 60 9.85 -18.09 15.94
N SER A 61 9.71 -18.88 17.02
CA SER A 61 8.84 -18.54 18.16
C SER A 61 9.23 -17.22 18.85
N ASN A 62 10.49 -16.83 18.72
CA ASN A 62 11.02 -15.61 19.33
C ASN A 62 11.02 -14.44 18.35
N VAL A 63 10.59 -14.65 17.11
CA VAL A 63 10.50 -13.60 16.09
C VAL A 63 9.10 -13.03 16.09
N ARG A 64 9.00 -11.73 16.40
CA ARG A 64 7.74 -10.99 16.39
C ARG A 64 7.43 -10.42 15.02
N THR A 65 8.41 -9.85 14.33
CA THR A 65 8.23 -9.23 13.01
C THR A 65 9.55 -9.22 12.24
N ILE A 66 9.49 -9.41 10.92
CA ILE A 66 10.64 -9.29 10.01
C ILE A 66 10.34 -8.17 9.01
N ARG A 67 11.22 -7.18 8.91
CA ARG A 67 11.10 -6.04 7.99
C ARG A 67 12.26 -6.05 6.99
N PRO A 68 12.02 -6.06 5.67
CA PRO A 68 13.09 -5.87 4.70
C PRO A 68 13.64 -4.45 4.84
N ARG A 69 14.95 -4.32 5.04
CA ARG A 69 15.60 -3.00 5.06
C ARG A 69 15.81 -2.59 3.61
N SER A 70 14.79 -1.97 3.01
CA SER A 70 14.91 -1.37 1.69
C SER A 70 16.01 -0.30 1.75
N ALA A 71 17.13 -0.58 1.09
CA ALA A 71 18.23 0.36 0.89
C ALA A 71 17.70 1.56 0.08
N THR A 72 17.07 2.51 0.76
CA THR A 72 16.70 3.78 0.18
C THR A 72 17.93 4.65 0.21
N ASN A 73 18.60 4.76 -0.94
CA ASN A 73 19.03 6.04 -1.50
C ASN A 73 19.68 5.84 -2.88
N ALA A 74 18.99 6.31 -3.93
CA ALA A 74 19.52 7.06 -5.09
C ALA A 74 18.83 6.67 -6.41
N ARG A 75 17.91 7.55 -6.83
CA ARG A 75 17.39 7.78 -8.19
C ARG A 75 16.57 6.65 -8.84
N THR A 76 15.58 7.11 -9.61
CA THR A 76 14.63 6.33 -10.42
C THR A 76 13.62 5.46 -9.66
N GLN A 77 12.67 6.16 -9.02
CA GLN A 77 11.26 6.11 -9.38
C GLN A 77 10.78 4.85 -10.13
N SER A 78 10.61 3.75 -9.39
CA SER A 78 9.67 2.67 -9.72
C SER A 78 8.93 2.33 -8.43
N ARG A 79 7.66 2.72 -8.42
CA ARG A 79 6.76 2.78 -7.26
C ARG A 79 6.11 1.42 -7.02
N SER A 80 6.16 0.92 -5.78
CA SER A 80 5.08 0.22 -5.06
C SER A 80 5.52 -0.06 -3.62
N PRO A 81 4.61 -0.16 -2.65
CA PRO A 81 3.74 0.89 -2.16
C PRO A 81 4.15 1.22 -0.71
N SER A 82 4.60 2.46 -0.50
CA SER A 82 4.73 3.01 0.84
C SER A 82 3.32 3.12 1.42
N HIS A 83 3.01 2.25 2.38
CA HIS A 83 1.80 2.30 3.18
C HIS A 83 1.80 3.57 4.03
N ASN A 84 1.44 4.68 3.41
CA ASN A 84 0.52 5.61 4.06
C ASN A 84 -0.86 4.94 3.87
N PRO A 85 -1.51 4.43 4.94
CA PRO A 85 -2.82 3.79 4.80
C PRO A 85 -3.83 4.74 4.13
N VAL A 86 -3.64 6.05 4.32
CA VAL A 86 -4.42 7.11 3.69
C VAL A 86 -4.16 7.23 2.18
N SER A 87 -2.92 7.12 1.70
CA SER A 87 -2.66 7.25 0.26
C SER A 87 -3.00 5.99 -0.52
N GLY A 88 -2.83 4.81 0.08
CA GLY A 88 -3.31 3.54 -0.50
C GLY A 88 -4.83 3.53 -0.61
N GLN A 89 -5.54 3.89 0.47
CA GLN A 89 -6.99 4.05 0.44
C GLN A 89 -7.46 5.10 -0.56
N ILE A 90 -6.80 6.27 -0.65
CA ILE A 90 -7.18 7.28 -1.65
C ILE A 90 -6.94 6.78 -3.08
N GLN A 91 -5.89 5.97 -3.31
CA GLN A 91 -5.61 5.39 -4.63
C GLN A 91 -6.62 4.31 -5.02
N ASP A 92 -7.02 3.47 -4.07
CA ASP A 92 -8.06 2.45 -4.24
C ASP A 92 -9.44 3.10 -4.40
N MET A 93 -9.75 4.15 -3.63
CA MET A 93 -10.93 4.99 -3.80
C MET A 93 -10.96 5.67 -5.18
N GLN A 94 -9.82 6.21 -5.66
CA GLN A 94 -9.71 6.77 -7.01
C GLN A 94 -9.94 5.71 -8.09
N HIS A 95 -9.45 4.48 -7.90
CA HIS A 95 -9.64 3.39 -8.84
C HIS A 95 -11.10 2.90 -8.86
N MET A 96 -11.76 2.82 -7.70
CA MET A 96 -13.20 2.53 -7.59
C MET A 96 -14.04 3.65 -8.22
N MET A 97 -13.72 4.93 -7.98
CA MET A 97 -14.40 6.07 -8.61
C MET A 97 -14.24 6.10 -10.13
N THR A 98 -13.15 5.56 -10.67
CA THR A 98 -12.88 5.53 -12.12
C THR A 98 -13.37 4.23 -12.79
N GLY A 99 -13.46 3.13 -12.04
CA GLY A 99 -13.82 1.80 -12.54
C GLY A 99 -15.29 1.41 -12.34
N ASP A 100 -16.01 2.11 -11.47
CA ASP A 100 -17.41 1.80 -11.14
C ASP A 100 -18.36 2.68 -11.97
N ALA A 101 -18.82 2.14 -13.09
CA ALA A 101 -19.71 2.83 -14.03
C ALA A 101 -21.01 3.33 -13.33
N ASP A 102 -21.45 2.64 -12.28
CA ASP A 102 -22.61 3.04 -11.50
C ASP A 102 -22.32 4.32 -10.70
N ILE A 103 -21.16 4.40 -10.03
CA ILE A 103 -20.72 5.60 -9.30
C ILE A 103 -20.58 6.79 -10.24
N MET A 104 -20.01 6.58 -11.43
CA MET A 104 -19.90 7.66 -12.43
C MET A 104 -21.28 8.12 -12.91
N SER A 105 -22.23 7.21 -13.13
CA SER A 105 -23.62 7.56 -13.46
C SER A 105 -24.30 8.34 -12.34
N MET A 106 -24.06 7.98 -11.07
CA MET A 106 -24.60 8.71 -9.92
C MET A 106 -23.98 10.12 -9.82
N ILE A 107 -22.67 10.27 -10.05
CA ILE A 107 -22.02 11.59 -10.09
C ILE A 107 -22.55 12.45 -11.24
N LEU A 108 -22.76 11.86 -12.42
CA LEU A 108 -23.37 12.58 -13.55
C LEU A 108 -24.79 13.03 -13.21
N SER A 109 -25.59 12.21 -12.52
CA SER A 109 -26.93 12.61 -12.07
C SER A 109 -26.92 13.75 -11.04
N LEU A 110 -25.83 13.89 -10.28
CA LEU A 110 -25.64 14.99 -9.34
C LEU A 110 -25.29 16.31 -10.03
N GLN A 111 -24.82 16.29 -11.29
CA GLN A 111 -24.53 17.52 -12.05
C GLN A 111 -25.79 18.38 -12.24
N ASP A 112 -26.94 17.73 -12.39
CA ASP A 112 -28.24 18.38 -12.56
C ASP A 112 -28.90 18.74 -11.21
N ASP A 113 -28.23 18.45 -10.09
CA ASP A 113 -28.77 18.71 -8.76
C ASP A 113 -28.70 20.20 -8.40
N PRO A 114 -29.84 20.84 -8.06
CA PRO A 114 -29.90 22.27 -7.78
C PRO A 114 -29.26 22.67 -6.45
N ASP A 115 -29.04 21.73 -5.52
CA ASP A 115 -28.31 21.98 -4.28
C ASP A 115 -26.79 21.92 -4.52
N LEU A 116 -26.32 20.98 -5.36
CA LEU A 116 -24.92 20.93 -5.79
C LEU A 116 -24.53 22.18 -6.58
N GLN A 117 -25.36 22.62 -7.53
CA GLN A 117 -25.10 23.83 -8.32
C GLN A 117 -24.88 25.06 -7.43
N ARG A 118 -25.74 25.25 -6.43
CA ARG A 118 -25.59 26.35 -5.47
C ARG A 118 -24.32 26.29 -4.64
N ILE A 119 -23.78 25.10 -4.40
CA ILE A 119 -22.50 24.94 -3.70
C ILE A 119 -21.33 25.28 -4.62
N LEU A 120 -21.40 24.88 -5.90
CA LEU A 120 -20.40 25.22 -6.91
C LEU A 120 -20.36 26.72 -7.22
N GLU A 121 -21.52 27.40 -7.10
CA GLU A 121 -21.64 28.85 -7.25
C GLU A 121 -21.14 29.64 -6.02
N ASP A 122 -20.97 28.99 -4.87
CA ASP A 122 -20.48 29.65 -3.65
C ASP A 122 -18.95 29.53 -3.55
N PRO A 123 -18.20 30.64 -3.72
CA PRO A 123 -16.74 30.62 -3.69
C PRO A 123 -16.18 30.25 -2.31
N ALA A 124 -16.87 30.58 -1.21
CA ALA A 124 -16.40 30.26 0.14
C ALA A 124 -16.49 28.75 0.40
N LEU A 125 -17.55 28.11 -0.09
CA LEU A 125 -17.69 26.65 -0.06
C LEU A 125 -16.62 25.95 -0.91
N MET A 126 -16.37 26.46 -2.12
CA MET A 126 -15.34 25.89 -3.00
C MET A 126 -13.93 26.02 -2.40
N ASP A 127 -13.63 27.14 -1.77
CA ASP A 127 -12.37 27.31 -1.05
C ASP A 127 -12.26 26.37 0.15
N ALA A 128 -13.34 26.21 0.93
CA ALA A 128 -13.38 25.26 2.04
C ALA A 128 -13.17 23.81 1.59
N VAL A 129 -13.73 23.38 0.45
CA VAL A 129 -13.48 22.06 -0.14
C VAL A 129 -12.00 21.90 -0.51
N ARG A 130 -11.43 22.90 -1.18
CA ARG A 130 -10.03 22.86 -1.63
C ARG A 130 -9.03 22.85 -0.48
N SER A 131 -9.33 23.58 0.60
CA SER A 131 -8.50 23.61 1.81
C SER A 131 -8.76 22.46 2.77
N GLY A 132 -9.79 21.65 2.52
CA GLY A 132 -10.24 20.61 3.45
C GLY A 132 -10.79 21.15 4.77
N ASP A 133 -11.37 22.37 4.76
CA ASP A 133 -11.98 22.98 5.94
C ASP A 133 -13.38 22.40 6.18
N ILE A 134 -13.40 21.22 6.82
CA ILE A 134 -14.62 20.50 7.18
C ILE A 134 -15.51 21.32 8.12
N LYS A 135 -14.95 22.19 8.97
CA LYS A 135 -15.76 22.99 9.91
C LYS A 135 -16.65 23.97 9.18
N THR A 136 -16.10 24.64 8.17
CA THR A 136 -16.84 25.58 7.32
C THR A 136 -17.90 24.85 6.49
N LEU A 137 -17.57 23.66 5.97
CA LEU A 137 -18.52 22.81 5.23
C LEU A 137 -19.68 22.34 6.11
N GLU A 138 -19.43 21.81 7.30
CA GLU A 138 -20.47 21.31 8.22
C GLU A 138 -21.36 22.43 8.80
N ALA A 139 -20.79 23.61 9.02
CA ALA A 139 -21.54 24.78 9.48
C ALA A 139 -22.52 25.28 8.40
N ASN A 140 -22.22 25.06 7.12
CA ASN A 140 -23.03 25.56 6.01
C ASN A 140 -24.32 24.72 5.83
N PRO A 141 -25.51 25.34 5.86
CA PRO A 141 -26.78 24.64 5.71
C PRO A 141 -26.98 24.00 4.33
N GLN A 142 -26.39 24.54 3.26
CA GLN A 142 -26.50 23.99 1.90
C GLN A 142 -25.75 22.68 1.79
N PHE A 143 -24.54 22.60 2.35
CA PHE A 143 -23.76 21.36 2.39
C PHE A 143 -24.48 20.25 3.17
N ARG A 144 -25.14 20.59 4.29
CA ARG A 144 -25.98 19.62 5.05
C ARG A 144 -27.17 19.09 4.25
N ARG A 145 -27.79 19.93 3.42
CA ARG A 145 -28.87 19.50 2.52
C ARG A 145 -28.35 18.56 1.45
N LEU A 146 -27.20 18.89 0.85
CA LEU A 146 -26.53 18.02 -0.12
C LEU A 146 -26.20 16.65 0.49
N LEU A 147 -25.68 16.60 1.73
CA LEU A 147 -25.42 15.31 2.42
C LEU A 147 -26.68 14.49 2.70
N SER A 148 -27.85 15.14 2.76
CA SER A 148 -29.13 14.47 2.94
C SER A 148 -29.71 13.94 1.61
N ASN A 149 -29.10 14.29 0.47
CA ASN A 149 -29.51 13.83 -0.84
C ASN A 149 -29.36 12.30 -0.96
N PRO A 150 -30.37 11.56 -1.47
CA PRO A 150 -30.32 10.11 -1.59
C PRO A 150 -29.13 9.62 -2.41
N THR A 151 -28.85 10.26 -3.55
CA THR A 151 -27.73 9.90 -4.43
C THR A 151 -26.37 10.06 -3.74
N ILE A 152 -26.19 11.11 -2.92
CA ILE A 152 -24.97 11.30 -2.11
C ILE A 152 -24.82 10.19 -1.06
N ARG A 153 -25.92 9.76 -0.43
CA ARG A 153 -25.91 8.68 0.56
C ARG A 153 -25.57 7.33 -0.09
N ASP A 154 -26.09 7.09 -1.29
CA ASP A 154 -25.81 5.87 -2.05
C ASP A 154 -24.35 5.81 -2.51
N ILE A 155 -23.79 6.91 -3.02
CA ILE A 155 -22.37 7.02 -3.35
C ILE A 155 -21.51 6.79 -2.10
N THR A 156 -21.82 7.46 -0.98
CA THR A 156 -21.07 7.30 0.27
C THR A 156 -21.16 5.88 0.83
N GLY A 157 -22.29 5.20 0.63
CA GLY A 157 -22.48 3.80 1.01
C GLY A 157 -21.66 2.82 0.17
N LYS A 158 -21.45 3.12 -1.12
CA LYS A 158 -20.66 2.30 -2.06
C LYS A 158 -19.14 2.52 -1.95
N VAL A 159 -18.71 3.68 -1.44
CA VAL A 159 -17.29 4.03 -1.29
C VAL A 159 -16.70 3.60 0.07
N LYS A 160 -17.52 3.06 0.98
CA LYS A 160 -17.09 2.46 2.26
C LYS A 160 -16.59 1.03 2.09
#